data_AF-A0A174VB62-F1
#
_entry.id   AF-A0A174VB62-F1
#
_cell.length_a   1.000
_cell.length_b   1.000
_cell.length_c   1.000
_cell.angle_alpha   90.00
_cell.angle_beta   90.00
_cell.angle_gamma   90.00
#
_symmetry.space_group_name_H-M   'P 1'
#
loop_
_entity.id
_entity.type
_entity.pdbx_description
1 polymer ?
#
loop_
_entity_poly.entity_id
_entity_poly.type
_entity_poly.pdbx_seq_one_letter_code
_entity_poly.pdbx_strand_id
1 'polypeptide(L)'
;MREARSEESAERLAKAVVGSPLVKAAMFGADANWGRVLCAMGYSKAPFRPEYVDISFSSAVGAVAVCRGGMGLDFDEEAARSILSQDEVVIDVHLHEGEHEATCWGCDLTYEYVKINGDYRT
;
A
#
# COMPACT_ATOMS: atom_id res chain seq x y z
N MET A 1 -4.80 1.59 -7.43
CA MET A 1 -4.97 3.05 -7.27
C MET A 1 -6.07 3.47 -8.21
N ARG A 2 -7.24 3.83 -7.69
CA ARG A 2 -8.49 4.01 -8.44
C ARG A 2 -9.03 5.43 -8.29
N GLU A 3 -9.88 5.82 -9.23
CA GLU A 3 -10.63 7.08 -9.21
C GLU A 3 -9.73 8.31 -9.11
N ALA A 4 -8.60 8.28 -9.82
CA ALA A 4 -7.67 9.39 -9.91
C ALA A 4 -8.13 10.40 -10.98
N ARG A 5 -7.69 11.65 -10.79
CA ARG A 5 -7.90 12.73 -11.77
C ARG A 5 -7.15 12.56 -13.10
N SER A 6 -6.11 11.73 -13.12
CA SER A 6 -5.34 11.36 -14.31
C SER A 6 -4.60 10.04 -14.09
N GLU A 7 -4.35 9.32 -15.18
CA GLU A 7 -3.56 8.08 -15.16
C GLU A 7 -2.14 8.31 -14.64
N GLU A 8 -1.48 9.41 -15.04
CA GLU A 8 -0.14 9.78 -14.54
C GLU A 8 -0.14 9.95 -13.00
N SER A 9 -1.18 10.58 -12.44
CA SER A 9 -1.28 10.75 -10.99
C SER A 9 -1.46 9.40 -10.30
N ALA A 10 -2.34 8.55 -10.82
CA ALA A 10 -2.56 7.20 -10.31
C ALA A 10 -1.27 6.37 -10.31
N GLU A 11 -0.53 6.40 -11.42
CA GLU A 11 0.72 5.66 -11.58
C GLU A 11 1.80 6.16 -10.60
N ARG A 12 1.95 7.48 -10.47
CA ARG A 12 2.93 8.07 -9.54
C ARG A 12 2.63 7.73 -8.08
N LEU A 13 1.36 7.78 -7.69
CA LEU A 13 0.93 7.39 -6.34
C LEU A 13 1.18 5.90 -6.11
N ALA A 14 0.77 5.03 -7.05
CA ALA A 14 0.95 3.58 -6.94
C ALA A 14 2.43 3.19 -6.84
N LYS A 15 3.29 3.78 -7.68
CA LYS A 15 4.74 3.58 -7.64
C LYS A 15 5.36 4.06 -6.33
N ALA A 16 4.89 5.17 -5.77
CA ALA A 16 5.39 5.67 -4.48
C ALA A 16 5.07 4.72 -3.33
N VAL A 17 3.87 4.12 -3.33
CA VAL A 17 3.43 3.14 -2.34
C VAL A 17 4.26 1.86 -2.43
N VAL A 18 4.32 1.21 -3.62
CA VAL A 18 5.05 -0.06 -3.78
C VAL A 18 6.57 0.10 -3.67
N GLY A 19 7.09 1.30 -3.91
CA GLY A 19 8.52 1.63 -3.75
C GLY A 19 8.91 2.04 -2.32
N SER A 20 7.95 2.21 -1.41
CA SER A 20 8.23 2.66 -0.04
C SER A 20 8.86 1.55 0.79
N PRO A 21 10.08 1.73 1.34
CA PRO A 21 10.69 0.73 2.22
C PRO A 21 9.84 0.43 3.46
N LEU A 22 9.11 1.43 3.98
CA LEU A 22 8.25 1.28 5.15
C LEU A 22 6.99 0.46 4.83
N VAL A 23 6.37 0.66 3.65
CA VAL A 23 5.24 -0.16 3.21
C VAL A 23 5.73 -1.59 2.97
N LYS A 24 6.85 -1.76 2.24
CA LYS A 24 7.43 -3.09 1.96
C LYS A 24 7.77 -3.85 3.25
N ALA A 25 8.30 -3.17 4.27
CA ALA A 25 8.56 -3.78 5.58
C ALA A 25 7.28 -4.09 6.37
N ALA A 26 6.22 -3.28 6.22
CA ALA A 26 4.91 -3.57 6.83
C ALA A 26 4.29 -4.82 6.21
N MET A 27 4.38 -4.99 4.88
CA MET A 27 3.94 -6.20 4.19
C MET A 27 4.71 -7.44 4.67
N PHE A 28 6.04 -7.34 4.80
CA PHE A 28 6.85 -8.44 5.38
C PHE A 28 6.41 -8.80 6.80
N GLY A 29 6.06 -7.81 7.62
CA GLY A 29 5.62 -8.00 9.00
C GLY A 29 4.14 -8.41 9.17
N ALA A 30 3.39 -8.54 8.07
CA ALA A 30 1.93 -8.67 8.08
C ALA A 30 1.23 -7.58 8.94
N ASP A 31 1.74 -6.35 8.86
CA ASP A 31 1.26 -5.17 9.58
C ASP A 31 0.37 -4.32 8.67
N ALA A 32 -0.90 -4.14 9.05
CA ALA A 32 -1.92 -3.41 8.30
C ALA A 32 -1.78 -1.88 8.43
N ASN A 33 -0.57 -1.39 8.21
CA ASN A 33 -0.18 -0.02 8.47
C ASN A 33 -0.56 0.92 7.31
N TRP A 34 -1.83 1.27 7.24
CA TRP A 34 -2.36 2.22 6.25
C TRP A 34 -1.73 3.61 6.34
N GLY A 35 -1.24 4.02 7.51
CA GLY A 35 -0.54 5.29 7.70
C GLY A 35 0.75 5.37 6.87
N ARG A 36 1.47 4.25 6.72
CA ARG A 36 2.65 4.17 5.84
C ARG A 36 2.28 4.29 4.35
N VAL A 37 1.12 3.74 3.95
CA VAL A 37 0.60 3.88 2.59
C VAL A 37 0.26 5.35 2.30
N LEU A 38 -0.49 6.01 3.19
CA LEU A 38 -0.88 7.42 3.02
C LEU A 38 0.35 8.35 3.08
N CYS A 39 1.33 8.07 3.93
CA CYS A 39 2.61 8.78 3.97
C CYS A 39 3.36 8.66 2.64
N ALA A 40 3.39 7.45 2.05
CA ALA A 40 4.01 7.21 0.76
C ALA A 40 3.36 7.97 -0.39
N MET A 41 2.03 8.02 -0.38
CA MET A 41 1.27 8.88 -1.28
C MET A 41 1.63 10.36 -1.08
N GLY A 42 1.75 10.80 0.17
CA GLY A 42 2.09 12.18 0.52
C GLY A 42 3.42 12.68 -0.06
N TYR A 43 4.47 11.86 -0.06
CA TYR A 43 5.77 12.25 -0.65
C TYR A 43 5.89 11.99 -2.17
N SER A 44 4.86 11.42 -2.82
CA SER A 44 4.88 11.06 -4.25
C SER A 44 4.99 12.27 -5.20
N LYS A 45 4.75 13.48 -4.68
CA LYS A 45 4.62 14.74 -5.45
C LYS A 45 3.46 14.73 -6.46
N ALA A 46 2.59 13.72 -6.43
CA ALA A 46 1.36 13.69 -7.21
C ALA A 46 0.24 14.41 -6.43
N PRO A 47 -0.61 15.20 -7.09
CA PRO A 47 -1.72 15.87 -6.41
C PRO A 47 -2.83 14.87 -6.06
N PHE A 48 -3.25 14.87 -4.80
CA PHE A 48 -4.43 14.17 -4.28
C PHE A 48 -4.88 14.83 -2.97
N ARG A 49 -6.12 14.57 -2.53
CA ARG A 49 -6.70 15.05 -1.28
C ARG A 49 -6.77 13.91 -0.25
N PRO A 50 -5.90 13.91 0.79
CA PRO A 50 -5.85 12.84 1.78
C PRO A 50 -7.19 12.58 2.49
N GLU A 51 -8.00 13.62 2.68
CA GLU A 51 -9.30 13.56 3.37
C GLU A 51 -10.39 12.76 2.61
N TYR A 52 -10.13 12.37 1.37
CA TYR A 52 -11.04 11.52 0.59
C TYR A 52 -10.51 10.13 0.36
N VAL A 53 -9.29 9.83 0.82
CA VAL A 53 -8.66 8.55 0.50
C VAL A 53 -9.27 7.42 1.32
N ASP A 54 -9.65 6.36 0.64
CA ASP A 54 -10.00 5.08 1.26
C ASP A 54 -8.89 4.07 0.96
N ILE A 55 -8.55 3.24 1.95
CA ILE A 55 -7.53 2.20 1.83
C ILE A 55 -8.09 0.88 2.36
N SER A 56 -7.87 -0.18 1.60
CA SER A 56 -8.15 -1.54 2.01
C SER A 56 -7.03 -2.49 1.61
N PHE A 57 -6.88 -3.55 2.39
CA PHE A 57 -6.00 -4.67 2.07
C PHE A 57 -6.85 -5.88 1.73
N SER A 58 -6.46 -6.64 0.71
CA SER A 58 -7.14 -7.88 0.36
C SER A 58 -6.19 -8.94 -0.16
N SER A 59 -6.59 -10.19 -0.04
CA SER A 59 -5.87 -11.36 -0.55
C SER A 59 -6.87 -12.51 -0.76
N ALA A 60 -6.36 -13.72 -1.02
CA ALA A 60 -7.19 -14.90 -1.28
C ALA A 60 -8.15 -15.26 -0.13
N VAL A 61 -7.86 -14.82 1.10
CA VAL A 61 -8.64 -15.17 2.30
C VAL A 61 -9.65 -14.09 2.71
N GLY A 62 -9.64 -12.92 2.08
CA GLY A 62 -10.61 -11.86 2.37
C GLY A 62 -10.10 -10.45 2.10
N ALA A 63 -10.86 -9.47 2.61
CA ALA A 63 -10.54 -8.05 2.51
C ALA A 63 -10.85 -7.33 3.82
N VAL A 64 -10.05 -6.32 4.14
CA VAL A 64 -10.20 -5.46 5.32
C VAL A 64 -10.04 -4.00 4.92
N ALA A 65 -11.04 -3.18 5.27
CA ALA A 65 -10.95 -1.73 5.12
C ALA A 65 -10.26 -1.15 6.36
N VAL A 66 -9.25 -0.31 6.14
CA VAL A 66 -8.37 0.20 7.20
C VAL A 66 -8.40 1.73 7.31
N CYS A 67 -8.77 2.40 6.22
CA CYS A 67 -8.93 3.85 6.18
C CYS A 67 -10.14 4.20 5.32
N ARG A 68 -10.92 5.19 5.77
CA ARG A 68 -12.00 5.79 4.98
C ARG A 68 -12.02 7.31 5.18
N GLY A 69 -12.08 8.07 4.10
CA GLY A 69 -12.05 9.52 4.13
C GLY A 69 -10.83 10.09 4.86
N GLY A 70 -9.65 9.48 4.65
CA GLY A 70 -8.41 9.87 5.30
C GLY A 70 -8.31 9.57 6.79
N MET A 71 -9.29 8.87 7.36
CA MET A 71 -9.37 8.53 8.78
C MET A 71 -9.24 7.01 8.98
N GLY A 72 -8.51 6.61 10.02
CA GLY A 72 -8.40 5.20 10.40
C GLY A 72 -9.76 4.62 10.79
N LEU A 73 -9.98 3.37 10.40
CA LEU A 73 -11.12 2.57 10.85
C LEU A 73 -10.67 1.62 11.96
N ASP A 74 -11.60 1.28 12.85
CA ASP A 74 -11.42 0.10 13.70
C ASP A 74 -11.61 -1.15 12.82
N PHE A 75 -10.63 -2.04 12.85
CA PHE A 75 -10.66 -3.31 12.10
C PHE A 75 -10.12 -4.45 12.95
N ASP A 76 -10.48 -5.68 12.58
CA ASP A 76 -9.98 -6.89 13.22
C ASP A 76 -8.52 -7.13 12.79
N GLU A 77 -7.60 -6.97 13.74
CA GLU A 77 -6.16 -7.17 13.51
C GLU A 77 -5.80 -8.61 13.17
N GLU A 78 -6.52 -9.61 13.71
CA GLU A 78 -6.26 -11.02 13.39
C GLU A 78 -6.67 -11.32 11.95
N ALA A 79 -7.83 -10.81 11.53
CA ALA A 79 -8.28 -10.91 10.14
C ALA A 79 -7.32 -10.20 9.19
N ALA A 80 -6.89 -8.99 9.53
CA ALA A 80 -5.91 -8.24 8.74
C ALA A 80 -4.57 -8.98 8.62
N ARG A 81 -4.08 -9.54 9.72
CA ARG A 81 -2.86 -10.36 9.72
C ARG A 81 -3.01 -11.59 8.85
N SER A 82 -4.15 -12.28 8.91
CA SER A 82 -4.43 -13.45 8.05
C SER A 82 -4.40 -13.09 6.57
N ILE A 83 -5.00 -11.95 6.21
CA ILE A 83 -5.00 -11.40 4.85
C ILE A 83 -3.57 -11.10 4.40
N LEU A 84 -2.80 -10.38 5.21
CA LEU A 84 -1.45 -9.93 4.87
C LEU A 84 -0.39 -11.03 4.91
N SER A 85 -0.68 -12.17 5.52
CA SER A 85 0.20 -13.34 5.55
C SER A 85 0.10 -14.22 4.30
N GLN A 86 -0.75 -13.86 3.33
CA GLN A 86 -0.84 -14.56 2.05
C GLN A 86 0.28 -14.15 1.09
N ASP A 87 0.57 -15.02 0.12
CA ASP A 87 1.63 -14.78 -0.88
C ASP A 87 1.37 -13.53 -1.74
N GLU A 88 0.09 -13.25 -2.04
CA GLU A 88 -0.33 -12.09 -2.81
C GLU A 88 -1.24 -11.20 -1.99
N VAL A 89 -0.83 -9.93 -1.84
CA VAL A 89 -1.58 -8.89 -1.12
C VAL A 89 -1.85 -7.73 -2.07
N VAL A 90 -3.11 -7.31 -2.12
CA VAL A 90 -3.57 -6.14 -2.86
C VAL A 90 -3.80 -4.99 -1.90
N ILE A 91 -3.13 -3.87 -2.14
CA ILE A 91 -3.41 -2.58 -1.49
C ILE A 91 -4.33 -1.81 -2.44
N ASP A 92 -5.64 -1.82 -2.16
CA ASP A 92 -6.60 -1.05 -2.93
C ASP A 92 -6.77 0.34 -2.31
N VAL A 93 -6.66 1.37 -3.15
CA VAL A 93 -6.67 2.78 -2.75
C VAL A 93 -7.59 3.52 -3.70
N HIS A 94 -8.64 4.11 -3.15
CA HIS A 94 -9.61 4.93 -3.86
C HIS A 94 -9.37 6.40 -3.54
N LEU A 95 -9.22 7.22 -4.58
CA LEU A 95 -8.95 8.65 -4.46
C LEU A 95 -10.21 9.52 -4.53
N HIS A 96 -11.29 9.05 -5.17
CA HIS A 96 -12.54 9.78 -5.36
C HIS A 96 -12.37 11.15 -6.06
N GLU A 97 -11.44 11.26 -7.01
CA GLU A 97 -11.10 12.50 -7.73
C GLU A 97 -11.27 12.44 -9.25
N GLY A 98 -11.70 11.30 -9.79
CA GLY A 98 -11.88 11.09 -11.23
C GLY A 98 -12.18 9.63 -11.58
N GLU A 99 -11.86 9.25 -12.81
CA GLU A 99 -12.20 7.92 -13.37
C GLU A 99 -10.97 7.12 -13.80
N HIS A 100 -9.76 7.67 -13.63
CA HIS A 100 -8.53 7.01 -14.04
C HIS A 100 -8.02 6.06 -12.95
N GLU A 101 -7.35 4.99 -13.36
CA GLU A 101 -6.75 4.04 -12.45
C GLU A 101 -5.38 3.58 -12.93
N ALA A 102 -4.56 3.10 -12.00
CA ALA A 102 -3.29 2.46 -12.29
C ALA A 102 -3.02 1.33 -11.29
N THR A 103 -2.38 0.29 -11.81
CA THR A 103 -1.90 -0.86 -11.03
C THR A 103 -0.38 -0.94 -11.14
N CYS A 104 0.28 -1.13 -10.00
CA CYS A 104 1.73 -1.32 -9.94
C CYS A 104 2.03 -2.52 -9.06
N TRP A 105 3.15 -3.18 -9.35
CA TRP A 105 3.58 -4.38 -8.66
C TRP A 105 4.86 -4.11 -7.88
N GLY A 106 4.98 -4.80 -6.76
CA GLY A 106 6.16 -4.78 -5.92
C GLY A 106 6.26 -6.09 -5.15
N CYS A 107 7.13 -6.10 -4.16
CA CYS A 107 7.27 -7.17 -3.19
C CYS A 107 7.49 -6.56 -1.81
N ASP A 108 7.60 -7.37 -0.78
CA ASP A 108 8.02 -6.94 0.54
C ASP A 108 9.52 -6.64 0.62
N LEU A 109 10.01 -6.26 1.81
CA LEU A 109 11.43 -6.03 2.09
C LEU A 109 11.85 -6.90 3.27
N THR A 110 12.50 -8.01 2.97
CA THR A 110 12.87 -9.04 3.96
C THR A 110 14.31 -8.91 4.45
N TYR A 111 14.64 -9.62 5.53
CA TYR A 111 16.02 -9.76 5.98
C TYR A 111 16.92 -10.42 4.91
N GLU A 112 16.39 -11.39 4.16
CA GLU A 112 17.15 -12.08 3.11
C GLU A 112 17.53 -11.13 1.96
N TYR A 113 16.67 -10.16 1.62
CA TYR A 113 17.05 -9.12 0.65
C TYR A 113 18.31 -8.37 1.08
N VAL A 114 18.39 -8.00 2.37
CA VAL A 114 19.55 -7.30 2.93
C VAL A 114 20.78 -8.20 2.96
N LYS A 115 20.63 -9.45 3.39
CA LYS A 115 21.72 -10.44 3.45
C LYS A 115 22.32 -10.71 2.07
N ILE A 116 21.49 -11.06 1.09
CA ILE A 116 21.91 -11.36 -0.28
C ILE A 116 22.70 -10.18 -0.89
N ASN A 117 22.23 -8.95 -0.68
CA ASN A 117 22.87 -7.76 -1.27
C ASN A 117 24.04 -7.20 -0.43
N GLY A 118 24.07 -7.47 0.87
CA GLY A 118 25.15 -7.07 1.78
C GLY A 118 26.39 -7.95 1.64
N ASP A 119 26.21 -9.24 1.37
CA ASP A 119 27.29 -10.23 1.34
C ASP A 119 28.02 -10.30 -0.02
N TYR A 120 27.63 -9.48 -1.01
CA TYR A 120 28.15 -9.52 -2.39
C TYR A 120 29.67 -9.32 -2.54
N ARG A 121 30.38 -8.88 -1.49
CA ARG A 121 31.82 -8.60 -1.51
C ARG A 121 32.61 -9.26 -0.36
N THR A 122 32.08 -10.32 0.25
CA THR A 122 32.78 -11.16 1.23
C THR A 122 32.92 -12.59 0.78
#